data_AF-A0A7J9XXH0-F1
#
_entry.id   AF-A0A7J9XXH0-F1
#
_cell.length_a   1.000
_cell.length_b   1.000
_cell.length_c   1.000
_cell.angle_alpha   90.00
_cell.angle_beta   90.00
_cell.angle_gamma   90.00
#
_symmetry.space_group_name_H-M   'P 1'
#
loop_
_entity.id
_entity.type
_entity.pdbx_description
1 polymer ?
#
loop_
_entity_poly.entity_id
_entity_poly.type
_entity_poly.pdbx_seq_one_letter_code
_entity_poly.pdbx_strand_id
1 'polypeptide(L)'
;MGTSGRRQRRRVLVTVSRTWTDWQTMRAALAEQWGDGTAVLVSGGCPRGDRDAERIWTGWGGTVERHPADWRRHGRAAGFRRNAEMVATSADICLAFIHDQSRGASHTA
;
A
#
# COMPACT_ATOMS: atom_id res chain seq x y z
N MET A 1 -32.90 -14.48 -12.23
CA MET A 1 -31.64 -14.39 -13.02
C MET A 1 -30.85 -13.22 -12.44
N GLY A 2 -29.60 -13.43 -12.01
CA GLY A 2 -28.76 -12.40 -11.42
C GLY A 2 -28.19 -12.81 -10.07
N THR A 3 -27.22 -13.73 -10.06
CA THR A 3 -26.29 -13.89 -8.94
C THR A 3 -25.56 -12.56 -8.76
N SER A 4 -25.93 -11.78 -7.75
CA SER A 4 -25.17 -10.61 -7.33
C SER A 4 -23.85 -11.11 -6.76
N GLY A 5 -22.86 -11.30 -7.64
CA GLY A 5 -21.51 -11.62 -7.25
C GLY A 5 -21.05 -10.52 -6.31
N ARG A 6 -20.59 -10.88 -5.11
CA ARG A 6 -19.91 -9.93 -4.19
C ARG A 6 -18.91 -9.15 -5.04
N ARG A 7 -19.15 -7.85 -5.28
CA ARG A 7 -18.08 -6.94 -5.70
C ARG A 7 -17.08 -7.00 -4.56
N GLN A 8 -16.01 -7.77 -4.73
CA GLN A 8 -14.89 -7.69 -3.81
C GLN A 8 -14.39 -6.25 -3.89
N ARG A 9 -14.23 -5.62 -2.72
CA ARG A 9 -13.69 -4.25 -2.67
C ARG A 9 -12.30 -4.29 -3.29
N ARG A 10 -12.04 -3.41 -4.24
CA ARG A 10 -10.73 -3.31 -4.89
C ARG A 10 -9.66 -3.06 -3.84
N ARG A 11 -8.53 -3.76 -3.93
CA ARG A 11 -7.42 -3.72 -2.99
C ARG A 11 -6.19 -3.16 -3.69
N VAL A 12 -5.71 -2.03 -3.19
CA VAL A 12 -4.57 -1.28 -3.75
C VAL A 12 -3.42 -1.42 -2.78
N LEU A 13 -2.43 -2.22 -3.12
CA LEU A 13 -1.20 -2.31 -2.33
C LEU A 13 -0.34 -1.09 -2.62
N VAL A 14 0.23 -0.48 -1.59
CA VAL A 14 1.21 0.59 -1.74
C VAL A 14 2.49 0.25 -0.98
N THR A 15 3.63 0.52 -1.62
CA THR A 15 4.93 0.58 -0.94
C THR A 15 5.66 1.84 -1.36
N VAL A 16 6.21 2.56 -0.37
CA VAL A 16 6.89 3.83 -0.62
C VAL A 16 8.30 3.81 -0.05
N SER A 17 9.27 4.29 -0.83
CA SER A 17 10.60 4.59 -0.32
C SER A 17 10.53 5.66 0.78
N ARG A 18 11.30 5.46 1.86
CA ARG A 18 11.39 6.41 2.98
C ARG A 18 11.92 7.79 2.58
N THR A 19 12.54 7.89 1.40
CA THR A 19 13.13 9.12 0.84
C THR A 19 12.35 9.62 -0.38
N TRP A 20 11.18 9.04 -0.69
CA TRP A 20 10.33 9.57 -1.75
C TRP A 20 9.95 11.03 -1.45
N THR A 21 9.88 11.87 -2.47
CA THR A 21 9.55 13.30 -2.32
C THR A 21 8.55 13.82 -3.36
N ASP A 22 8.27 13.06 -4.43
CA ASP A 22 7.32 13.46 -5.46
C ASP A 22 5.88 13.09 -5.08
N TRP A 23 5.32 13.89 -4.17
CA TRP A 23 3.98 13.67 -3.63
C TRP A 23 2.86 13.92 -4.66
N GLN A 24 3.13 14.73 -5.68
CA GLN A 24 2.16 15.01 -6.73
C GLN A 24 1.94 13.76 -7.58
N THR A 25 3.02 13.10 -7.99
CA THR A 25 2.94 11.81 -8.71
C THR A 25 2.24 10.74 -7.86
N MET A 26 2.56 10.67 -6.56
CA MET A 26 1.88 9.74 -5.65
C MET A 26 0.37 10.01 -5.56
N ARG A 27 -0.03 11.27 -5.39
CA ARG A 27 -1.43 11.65 -5.30
C ARG A 27 -2.18 11.32 -6.59
N ALA A 28 -1.57 11.56 -7.76
CA ALA A 28 -2.16 11.23 -9.05
C ALA A 28 -2.41 9.73 -9.20
N ALA A 29 -1.39 8.91 -8.93
CA ALA A 29 -1.50 7.45 -9.01
C ALA A 29 -2.52 6.87 -8.02
N LEU A 30 -2.60 7.41 -6.79
CA LEU A 30 -3.64 7.02 -5.83
C LEU A 30 -5.04 7.41 -6.32
N ALA A 31 -5.20 8.59 -6.92
CA ALA A 31 -6.49 9.06 -7.42
C ALA A 31 -7.03 8.18 -8.55
N GLU A 32 -6.16 7.66 -9.43
CA GLU A 32 -6.55 6.70 -10.47
C GLU A 32 -7.14 5.41 -9.91
N GLN A 33 -6.68 4.99 -8.72
CA GLN A 33 -7.17 3.77 -8.07
C GLN A 33 -8.34 4.00 -7.11
N TRP A 34 -8.62 5.25 -6.76
CA TRP A 34 -9.66 5.63 -5.81
C TRP A 34 -11.07 5.22 -6.29
N GLY A 35 -11.35 5.38 -7.58
CA GLY A 35 -12.59 4.94 -8.22
C GLY A 35 -13.85 5.47 -7.53
N ASP A 36 -14.72 4.56 -7.10
CA ASP A 36 -15.98 4.86 -6.38
C ASP A 36 -15.80 5.09 -4.87
N GLY A 37 -14.55 5.18 -4.39
CA GLY A 37 -14.21 5.39 -2.98
C GLY A 37 -14.40 4.16 -2.08
N THR A 38 -14.67 2.99 -2.66
CA THR A 38 -14.86 1.75 -1.88
C THR A 38 -13.59 0.91 -1.73
N ALA A 39 -12.51 1.30 -2.42
CA ALA A 39 -11.24 0.59 -2.44
C ALA A 39 -10.49 0.64 -1.09
N VAL A 40 -9.76 -0.43 -0.78
CA VAL A 40 -8.93 -0.57 0.42
C VAL A 40 -7.47 -0.37 0.03
N LEU A 41 -6.79 0.56 0.70
CA LEU A 41 -5.35 0.72 0.57
C LEU A 41 -4.64 -0.24 1.53
N VAL A 42 -3.82 -1.14 1.01
CA VAL A 42 -2.98 -2.06 1.78
C VAL A 42 -1.60 -1.43 1.92
N SER A 43 -1.20 -1.10 3.15
CA SER A 43 0.03 -0.35 3.45
C SER A 43 0.93 -1.12 4.41
N GLY A 44 2.25 -0.90 4.32
CA GLY A 44 3.21 -1.45 5.27
C GLY A 44 3.33 -0.71 6.60
N GLY A 45 2.58 0.38 6.77
CA GLY A 45 2.59 1.17 8.00
C GLY A 45 3.94 1.80 8.31
N CYS A 46 4.82 2.00 7.33
CA CYS A 46 6.10 2.65 7.57
C CYS A 46 5.89 4.13 7.99
N PRO A 47 6.46 4.61 9.11
CA PRO A 47 6.30 5.99 9.54
C PRO A 47 6.81 7.05 8.55
N ARG A 48 7.63 6.65 7.57
CA ARG A 48 8.18 7.48 6.49
C ARG A 48 7.81 6.83 5.15
N GLY A 49 7.28 7.60 4.21
CA GLY A 49 6.83 7.09 2.92
C GLY A 49 5.37 6.62 2.98
N ASP A 50 5.13 5.41 3.49
CA ASP A 50 3.78 4.81 3.49
C ASP A 50 2.75 5.70 4.20
N ARG A 51 3.12 6.32 5.33
CA ARG A 51 2.24 7.24 6.08
C ARG A 51 1.67 8.38 5.23
N ASP A 52 2.40 8.87 4.25
CA ASP A 52 1.95 9.98 3.41
C ASP A 52 0.91 9.49 2.39
N ALA A 53 1.08 8.30 1.82
CA ALA A 53 0.05 7.63 1.02
C ALA A 53 -1.23 7.36 1.85
N GLU A 54 -1.07 6.88 3.09
CA GLU A 54 -2.19 6.65 4.00
C GLU A 54 -2.96 7.94 4.34
N ARG A 55 -2.24 9.05 4.54
CA ARG A 55 -2.86 10.35 4.81
C ARG A 55 -3.66 10.87 3.62
N ILE A 56 -3.12 10.74 2.41
CA ILE A 56 -3.84 11.10 1.18
C ILE A 56 -5.13 10.28 1.08
N TRP A 57 -5.02 8.96 1.23
CA TRP A 57 -6.14 8.04 1.10
C TRP A 57 -7.23 8.24 2.16
N THR A 58 -6.84 8.35 3.44
CA THR A 58 -7.79 8.64 4.53
C THR A 58 -8.39 10.03 4.43
N GLY A 59 -7.66 11.01 3.90
CA GLY A 59 -8.18 12.34 3.60
C GLY A 59 -9.30 12.36 2.55
N TRP A 60 -9.40 11.32 1.72
CA TRP A 60 -10.52 11.11 0.79
C TRP A 60 -11.67 10.28 1.37
N GLY A 61 -11.56 9.86 2.64
CA GLY A 61 -12.53 8.95 3.28
C GLY A 61 -12.21 7.46 3.08
N GLY A 62 -10.99 7.14 2.63
CA GLY A 62 -10.56 5.80 2.29
C GLY A 62 -10.30 4.90 3.49
N THR A 63 -10.50 3.59 3.27
CA THR A 63 -10.11 2.56 4.23
C THR A 63 -8.67 2.14 4.00
N VAL A 64 -7.88 2.06 5.08
CA VAL A 64 -6.49 1.60 5.06
C VAL A 64 -6.36 0.33 5.91
N GLU A 65 -5.78 -0.70 5.32
CA GLU A 65 -5.36 -1.93 5.99
C GLU A 65 -3.84 -1.89 6.17
N ARG A 66 -3.37 -1.78 7.42
CA ARG A 66 -1.95 -1.66 7.75
C ARG A 66 -1.35 -3.00 8.15
N HIS A 67 -0.18 -3.29 7.60
CA HIS A 67 0.66 -4.44 7.93
C HIS A 67 2.01 -3.92 8.46
N PRO A 68 2.13 -3.51 9.73
CA PRO A 68 3.39 -3.02 10.27
C PRO A 68 4.41 -4.16 10.46
N ALA A 69 5.67 -3.92 10.10
CA ALA A 69 6.72 -4.91 10.28
C ALA A 69 7.06 -5.13 11.76
N ASP A 70 7.02 -6.39 12.23
CA ASP A 70 7.42 -6.76 13.59
C ASP A 70 8.95 -6.93 13.71
N TRP A 71 9.65 -5.79 13.82
CA TRP A 71 11.10 -5.74 13.98
C TRP A 71 11.59 -6.40 15.27
N ARG A 72 10.77 -6.41 16.34
CA ARG A 72 11.14 -7.02 17.63
C ARG A 72 11.23 -8.53 17.51
N ARG A 73 10.30 -9.15 16.77
CA ARG A 73 10.23 -10.60 16.61
C ARG A 73 11.09 -11.14 15.47
N HIS A 74 11.23 -10.39 14.38
CA HIS A 74 11.81 -10.91 13.13
C HIS A 74 13.08 -10.18 12.67
N GLY A 75 13.51 -9.14 13.37
CA GLY A 75 14.73 -8.41 13.04
C GLY A 75 14.75 -7.96 11.58
N ARG A 76 15.86 -8.17 10.87
CA ARG A 76 16.02 -7.80 9.45
C ARG A 76 14.99 -8.45 8.52
N ALA A 77 14.45 -9.62 8.88
CA ALA A 77 13.45 -10.32 8.07
C ALA A 77 12.04 -9.74 8.21
N ALA A 78 11.79 -8.87 9.21
CA ALA A 78 10.47 -8.30 9.47
C ALA A 78 9.90 -7.56 8.25
N GLY A 79 10.74 -6.81 7.52
CA GLY A 79 10.33 -6.12 6.30
C GLY A 79 9.88 -7.08 5.20
N PHE A 80 10.64 -8.14 4.94
CA PHE A 80 10.30 -9.13 3.91
C PHE A 80 9.04 -9.94 4.25
N ARG A 81 8.89 -10.35 5.51
CA ARG A 81 7.69 -11.07 5.97
C ARG A 81 6.43 -10.23 5.80
N ARG A 82 6.51 -8.97 6.25
CA ARG A 82 5.45 -7.99 6.06
C ARG A 82 5.11 -7.78 4.57
N ASN A 83 6.12 -7.67 3.69
CA ASN A 83 5.87 -7.57 2.24
C ASN A 83 5.09 -8.79 1.74
N ALA A 84 5.48 -9.99 2.15
CA ALA A 84 4.78 -11.23 1.79
C ALA A 84 3.34 -11.26 2.33
N GLU A 85 3.11 -10.80 3.56
CA GLU A 85 1.77 -10.67 4.15
C GLU A 85 0.88 -9.73 3.34
N MET A 86 1.40 -8.57 2.93
CA MET A 86 0.66 -7.63 2.09
C MET A 86 0.31 -8.23 0.72
N VAL A 87 1.25 -8.92 0.07
CA VAL A 87 1.02 -9.61 -1.22
C VAL A 87 -0.03 -10.72 -1.07
N ALA A 88 0.00 -11.47 0.03
CA ALA A 88 -0.97 -12.52 0.32
C ALA A 88 -2.40 -12.00 0.49
N THR A 89 -2.61 -10.69 0.66
CA THR A 89 -3.95 -10.10 0.73
C THR A 89 -4.69 -10.04 -0.60
N SER A 90 -4.12 -10.58 -1.69
CA SER A 90 -4.72 -10.60 -3.03
C SER A 90 -5.05 -9.19 -3.53
N ALA A 91 -4.05 -8.30 -3.50
CA ALA A 91 -4.19 -6.96 -4.05
C ALA A 91 -4.43 -7.00 -5.57
N ASP A 92 -5.35 -6.19 -6.07
CA ASP A 92 -5.64 -6.07 -7.51
C ASP A 92 -4.53 -5.31 -8.25
N ILE A 93 -3.85 -4.42 -7.54
CA ILE A 93 -2.75 -3.62 -8.07
C ILE A 93 -1.74 -3.29 -6.96
N CYS A 94 -0.46 -3.22 -7.33
CA CYS A 94 0.64 -2.74 -6.51
C CYS A 94 1.17 -1.40 -7.05
N LEU A 95 1.18 -0.37 -6.21
CA LEU A 95 1.82 0.92 -6.47
C LEU A 95 3.15 0.99 -5.71
N ALA A 96 4.25 0.91 -6.45
CA ALA A 96 5.60 0.96 -5.88
C ALA A 96 6.29 2.30 -6.18
N PHE A 97 6.42 3.15 -5.17
CA PHE A 97 7.12 4.43 -5.26
C PHE A 97 8.56 4.29 -4.81
N ILE A 98 9.46 3.95 -5.74
CA ILE A 98 10.85 3.62 -5.46
C ILE A 98 11.75 4.82 -5.78
N HIS A 99 12.58 5.23 -4.81
CA HIS A 99 13.63 6.23 -4.99
C HIS A 99 14.99 5.60 -4.67
N ASP A 100 15.99 5.84 -5.53
CA ASP A 100 17.42 5.49 -5.32
C ASP A 100 17.69 4.03 -4.89
N GLN A 101 17.16 3.06 -5.65
CA GLN A 101 17.33 1.61 -5.40
C GLN A 101 16.99 1.18 -3.97
N SER A 102 15.98 1.79 -3.33
CA SER A 102 15.67 1.50 -1.93
C SER A 102 15.40 0.00 -1.70
N ARG A 103 16.31 -0.67 -0.97
CA ARG A 103 16.29 -2.12 -0.70
C ARG A 103 15.00 -2.63 -0.05
N GLY A 104 14.17 -1.75 0.52
CA GLY A 104 12.94 -2.10 1.22
C GLY A 104 11.68 -2.15 0.33
N ALA A 105 11.63 -1.36 -0.76
CA ALA A 105 10.47 -1.28 -1.65
C ALA A 105 10.58 -2.21 -2.87
N SER A 106 11.81 -2.58 -3.27
CA SER A 106 12.06 -3.40 -4.47
C SER A 106 11.55 -4.84 -4.40
N HIS A 107 11.19 -5.36 -3.22
CA HIS A 107 10.74 -6.76 -3.07
C HIS A 107 9.22 -6.92 -3.14
N THR A 108 8.47 -5.83 -3.37
CA THR A 108 7.01 -5.82 -3.48
C THR A 108 6.54 -5.45 -4.89
N ALA A 109 7.46 -5.07 -5.78
CA ALA A 109 7.18 -4.75 -7.18
C ALA A 109 7.13 -6.02 -8.03
#